data_AF-A0A418C756-F1
#
_entry.id   AF-A0A418C756-F1
#
_cell.length_a   1.000
_cell.length_b   1.000
_cell.length_c   1.000
_cell.angle_alpha   90.00
_cell.angle_beta   90.00
_cell.angle_gamma   90.00
#
_symmetry.space_group_name_H-M   'P 1'
#
loop_
_entity.id
_entity.type
_entity.pdbx_description
1 polymer ?
#
loop_
_entity_poly.entity_id
_entity_poly.type
_entity_poly.pdbx_seq_one_letter_code
_entity_poly.pdbx_strand_id
1 'polypeptide(L)' 'LHSLKLIAEVQHKLGHHSSQTNPLLIRVETNAGHGAGKPTSKILQEAADVYTYIGWALGATFV' A
#
# COMPACT_ATOMS: atom_id res chain seq x y z
N LEU A 1 12.76 -6.72 -3.91
CA LEU A 1 12.23 -7.70 -4.90
C LEU A 1 11.08 -8.56 -4.37
N HIS A 2 11.08 -9.01 -3.11
CA HIS A 2 9.99 -9.85 -2.56
C HIS A 2 8.59 -9.26 -2.72
N SER A 3 8.37 -8.02 -2.27
CA SER A 3 7.05 -7.38 -2.35
C SER A 3 6.58 -7.18 -3.80
N LEU A 4 7.50 -6.90 -4.73
CA LEU A 4 7.18 -6.71 -6.16
C LEU A 4 6.72 -8.01 -6.83
N LYS A 5 7.40 -9.13 -6.54
CA LYS A 5 6.99 -10.45 -7.05
C LYS A 5 5.64 -10.86 -6.49
N LEU A 6 5.40 -10.59 -5.21
CA LEU A 6 4.12 -10.90 -4.57
C LEU A 6 2.97 -10.11 -5.20
N ILE A 7 3.08 -8.79 -5.32
CA ILE A 7 1.98 -7.98 -5.87
C ILE A 7 1.71 -8.33 -7.34
N ALA A 8 2.75 -8.64 -8.13
CA ALA A 8 2.59 -9.09 -9.51
C ALA A 8 1.80 -10.40 -9.59
N GLU A 9 2.13 -11.38 -8.74
CA GLU A 9 1.40 -12.67 -8.72
C GLU A 9 -0.04 -12.49 -8.23
N VAL A 10 -0.26 -11.68 -7.19
CA VAL A 10 -1.61 -11.37 -6.66
C VAL A 10 -2.47 -10.72 -7.74
N GLN A 11 -1.94 -9.72 -8.45
CA GLN A 11 -2.63 -9.07 -9.57
C GLN A 11 -2.87 -10.02 -10.73
N HIS A 12 -1.90 -10.87 -11.08
CA HIS A 12 -2.04 -11.85 -12.16
C HIS A 12 -3.14 -12.87 -11.88
N LYS A 13 -3.22 -13.40 -10.65
CA LYS A 13 -4.19 -14.43 -10.27
C LYS A 13 -5.58 -13.89 -9.99
N LEU A 14 -5.69 -12.72 -9.36
CA LEU A 14 -6.95 -12.20 -8.85
C LEU A 14 -7.49 -11.00 -9.62
N GLY A 15 -6.66 -10.28 -10.38
CA GLY A 15 -7.03 -9.01 -11.01
C GLY A 15 -8.18 -9.08 -12.02
N HIS A 16 -8.46 -10.28 -12.55
CA HIS A 16 -9.59 -10.53 -13.45
C HIS A 16 -10.69 -11.40 -12.81
N HIS A 17 -10.57 -11.74 -11.53
CA HIS A 17 -11.57 -12.54 -10.84
C HIS A 17 -12.83 -11.70 -10.60
N SER A 18 -14.00 -12.23 -10.94
CA SER A 18 -15.26 -11.47 -10.88
C SER A 18 -15.63 -10.99 -9.48
N SER A 19 -15.21 -11.70 -8.44
CA SER A 19 -15.42 -11.30 -7.04
C SER A 19 -14.35 -10.34 -6.51
N GLN A 20 -13.28 -10.06 -7.26
CA GLN A 20 -12.22 -9.16 -6.82
C GLN A 20 -12.58 -7.71 -7.16
N THR A 21 -13.19 -7.03 -6.20
CA THR A 21 -13.59 -5.62 -6.32
C THR A 21 -12.66 -4.67 -5.58
N ASN A 22 -11.87 -5.18 -4.64
CA ASN A 22 -10.92 -4.40 -3.86
C ASN A 22 -9.64 -4.12 -4.65
N PRO A 23 -9.02 -2.93 -4.49
CA PRO A 23 -7.82 -2.60 -5.23
C PRO A 23 -6.62 -3.42 -4.72
N LEU A 24 -5.80 -3.88 -5.67
CA LEU A 24 -4.59 -4.66 -5.42
C LEU A 24 -3.38 -3.77 -5.67
N LEU A 25 -2.84 -3.17 -4.61
CA LEU A 25 -1.83 -2.09 -4.71
C LEU A 25 -0.55 -2.42 -3.94
N ILE A 26 0.54 -1.77 -4.35
CA ILE A 26 1.77 -1.64 -3.58
C ILE A 26 2.19 -0.17 -3.54
N ARG A 27 2.60 0.31 -2.36
CA ARG A 27 3.25 1.62 -2.21
C ARG A 27 4.76 1.41 -2.23
N VAL A 28 5.47 2.08 -3.14
CA VAL A 28 6.93 1.97 -3.28
C VAL A 28 7.56 3.31 -2.92
N GLU A 29 8.28 3.34 -1.81
CA GLU A 29 9.05 4.52 -1.41
C GLU A 29 10.32 4.63 -2.26
N THR A 30 10.51 5.78 -2.92
CA THR A 30 11.74 6.06 -3.68
C THR A 30 12.76 6.75 -2.79
N ASN A 31 14.05 6.64 -3.10
CA ASN A 31 15.12 7.30 -2.32
C ASN A 31 15.04 7.02 -0.80
N ALA A 32 14.73 5.78 -0.42
CA ALA A 32 14.72 5.29 0.95
C ALA A 32 15.14 3.82 0.97
N GLY A 33 15.86 3.41 2.02
CA GLY A 33 16.25 2.02 2.26
C GLY A 33 15.27 1.28 3.18
N HIS A 34 15.79 0.36 3.99
CA HIS A 34 14.98 -0.45 4.93
C HIS A 34 14.25 0.37 6.01
N GLY A 35 14.69 1.59 6.31
CA GLY A 35 14.01 2.49 7.24
C GLY A 35 14.95 3.32 8.12
N ALA A 36 16.16 2.82 8.41
CA ALA A 36 17.17 3.57 9.15
C ALA A 36 17.55 4.86 8.38
N GLY A 37 17.47 6.00 9.05
CA GLY A 37 17.78 7.31 8.46
C GLY A 37 16.71 7.84 7.49
N LYS A 38 15.52 7.22 7.42
CA LYS A 38 14.41 7.75 6.62
C LYS A 38 14.00 9.13 7.16
N PRO A 39 13.91 10.17 6.31
CA PRO A 39 13.48 11.49 6.76
C PRO A 39 12.11 11.44 7.43
N THR A 40 11.93 12.16 8.55
CA THR A 40 10.67 12.21 9.30
C THR A 40 9.48 12.57 8.40
N SER A 41 9.66 13.47 7.44
CA SER A 41 8.63 13.82 6.46
C SER A 41 8.11 12.63 5.66
N LYS A 42 8.99 11.72 5.23
CA LYS A 42 8.61 10.51 4.52
C LYS A 42 7.96 9.46 5.42
N ILE A 43 8.36 9.41 6.70
CA ILE A 43 7.71 8.55 7.70
C ILE A 43 6.26 9.00 7.90
N LEU A 44 6.04 10.32 8.03
CA LEU A 44 4.71 10.90 8.18
C LEU A 44 3.83 10.66 6.95
N GLN A 45 4.38 10.84 5.74
CA GLN A 45 3.66 10.54 4.50
C GLN A 45 3.27 9.06 4.40
N GLU A 46 4.19 8.15 4.73
CA GLU A 46 3.89 6.71 4.73
C GLU A 46 2.77 6.37 5.71
N ALA A 47 2.84 6.89 6.93
CA ALA A 47 1.79 6.67 7.92
C ALA A 47 0.44 7.24 7.45
N ALA A 48 0.44 8.46 6.88
CA ALA A 48 -0.76 9.09 6.36
C ALA A 48 -1.41 8.27 5.24
N ASP A 49 -0.62 7.78 4.27
CA ASP A 49 -1.12 6.94 3.17
C ASP A 49 -1.73 5.64 3.71
N VAL A 50 -1.05 4.97 4.65
CA VAL A 50 -1.50 3.71 5.24
C VAL A 50 -2.82 3.90 5.99
N TYR A 51 -2.90 4.87 6.90
CA TYR A 51 -4.11 5.08 7.70
C TYR A 51 -5.27 5.60 6.86
N THR A 52 -5.01 6.44 5.86
CA THR A 52 -6.06 6.91 4.95
C THR A 52 -6.64 5.76 4.14
N TYR A 53 -5.77 4.86 3.62
CA TYR A 53 -6.23 3.69 2.90
C TYR A 53 -7.03 2.73 3.80
N ILE A 54 -6.58 2.50 5.04
CA ILE A 54 -7.30 1.68 6.01
C ILE A 54 -8.68 2.29 6.31
N GLY A 55 -8.74 3.59 6.59
CA GLY A 55 -10.00 4.30 6.83
C GLY A 55 -10.96 4.18 5.66
N TRP A 56 -10.46 4.43 4.45
CA TRP A 56 -11.23 4.26 3.21
C TRP A 56 -11.72 2.81 3.02
N ALA A 57 -10.84 1.82 3.16
CA ALA A 57 -11.16 0.40 2.94
C ALA A 57 -12.19 -0.14 3.96
N LEU A 58 -12.22 0.42 5.16
CA LEU A 58 -13.18 0.06 6.21
C LEU A 58 -14.46 0.91 6.17
N GLY A 59 -14.55 1.90 5.29
CA GLY A 59 -15.67 2.85 5.27
C GLY A 59 -15.74 3.73 6.52
N ALA A 60 -14.61 3.97 7.18
CA ALA A 60 -14.52 4.80 8.37
C ALA A 60 -14.68 6.28 8.01
N THR A 61 -15.45 7.01 8.82
CA THR A 61 -15.59 8.46 8.69
C THR A 61 -14.67 9.16 9.67
N PHE A 62 -14.12 10.29 9.25
CA PHE A 62 -13.42 11.19 10.17
C PHE A 62 -14.41 11.75 11.20
N VAL A 63 -13.97 11.85 12.45
CA VAL A 63 -14.76 12.37 13.59
C VAL A 63 -14.14 13.63 14.14
#